data_AF-A0A2S6R1M1-F1
#
_entry.id   AF-A0A2S6R1M1-F1
#
_cell.length_a   1.000
_cell.length_b   1.000
_cell.length_c   1.000
_cell.angle_alpha   90.00
_cell.angle_beta   90.00
_cell.angle_gamma   90.00
#
_symmetry.space_group_name_H-M   'P 1'
#
loop_
_entity.id
_entity.type
_entity.pdbx_description
1 polymer ?
#
loop_
_entity_poly.entity_id
_entity_poly.type
_entity_poly.pdbx_seq_one_letter_code
_entity_poly.pdbx_strand_id
1 'polypeptide(L)'
;ADDVIVMPASVGFASERVDSLIDNRRKFVVTTKYLGPDRRLRSRTTVDELGTILVPNGLRFKTMGDESAKPNGARLRRIGRVVDDHRLRRMTVRLEALSGQLESAFREQPDARPEAEDMRELPELVSQIALLARDGGRMKAAELIASLRAVMQAIEGAAEMHANMFALLQVYGQALLALQRGDKAASELVVRAVRTAAKVVGDRTRRESGVMVNAAIRI
;
A
#
# COMPACT_ATOMS: atom_id res chain seq x y z
N ALA A 1 -11.51 17.98 0.59
CA ALA A 1 -12.22 19.10 1.24
C ALA A 1 -12.23 18.86 2.75
N ASP A 2 -11.79 19.84 3.55
CA ASP A 2 -11.71 19.68 5.01
C ASP A 2 -13.08 19.79 5.69
N ASP A 3 -13.99 20.49 5.01
CA ASP A 3 -15.38 20.70 5.37
C ASP A 3 -16.27 20.66 4.11
N VAL A 4 -17.58 20.46 4.27
CA VAL A 4 -18.60 20.51 3.22
C VAL A 4 -19.80 21.29 3.76
N ILE A 5 -20.20 22.36 3.05
CA ILE A 5 -21.41 23.13 3.31
C ILE A 5 -22.43 22.80 2.22
N VAL A 6 -23.64 22.43 2.62
CA VAL A 6 -24.76 22.21 1.68
C VAL A 6 -25.62 23.47 1.65
N MET A 7 -25.95 23.94 0.45
CA MET A 7 -26.74 25.15 0.27
C MET A 7 -28.25 24.84 0.23
N PRO A 8 -29.11 25.78 0.67
CA PRO A 8 -28.77 27.10 1.20
C PRO A 8 -28.28 27.05 2.65
N ALA A 9 -27.21 27.79 2.96
CA ALA A 9 -26.65 27.92 4.30
C ALA A 9 -26.69 29.38 4.77
N SER A 10 -26.92 29.60 6.07
CA SER A 10 -26.89 30.94 6.65
C SER A 10 -25.45 31.44 6.80
N VAL A 11 -25.28 32.76 6.85
CA VAL A 11 -23.97 33.39 7.13
C VAL A 11 -23.44 32.93 8.49
N GLY A 12 -24.29 32.87 9.51
CA GLY A 12 -23.93 32.37 10.84
C GLY A 12 -23.39 30.94 10.79
N PHE A 13 -24.08 30.05 10.08
CA PHE A 13 -23.62 28.67 9.88
C PHE A 13 -22.26 28.64 9.19
N ALA A 14 -22.07 29.42 8.12
CA ALA A 14 -20.78 29.48 7.43
C ALA A 14 -19.63 29.97 8.34
N SER A 15 -19.89 31.00 9.15
CA SER A 15 -18.91 31.54 10.12
C SER A 15 -18.51 30.49 11.17
N GLU A 16 -19.48 29.79 11.76
CA GLU A 16 -19.20 28.73 12.74
C GLU A 16 -18.32 27.61 12.16
N ARG A 17 -18.49 27.27 10.87
CA ARG A 17 -17.62 26.29 10.20
C ARG A 17 -16.19 26.82 10.06
N VAL A 18 -16.02 28.10 9.73
CA VAL A 18 -14.69 28.73 9.65
C VAL A 18 -14.02 28.74 11.01
N ASP A 19 -14.73 29.13 12.07
CA ASP A 19 -14.19 29.12 13.44
C ASP A 19 -13.79 27.70 13.87
N SER A 20 -14.61 26.70 13.53
CA SER A 20 -14.28 25.29 13.76
C SER A 20 -13.00 24.87 13.02
N LEU A 21 -12.78 25.33 11.79
CA LEU A 21 -11.55 25.07 11.03
C LEU A 21 -10.32 25.79 11.59
N ILE A 22 -10.49 26.89 12.32
CA ILE A 22 -9.41 27.60 13.01
C ILE A 22 -9.03 26.85 14.30
N ASP A 23 -10.00 26.63 15.18
CA ASP A 23 -9.74 26.17 16.54
C ASP A 23 -9.70 24.66 16.67
N ASN A 24 -10.57 23.97 15.92
CA ASN A 24 -10.85 22.54 16.08
C ASN A 24 -10.54 21.76 14.80
N ARG A 25 -9.50 22.19 14.07
CA ARG A 25 -9.08 21.50 12.84
C ARG A 25 -8.79 20.03 13.11
N ARG A 26 -9.57 19.16 12.46
CA ARG A 26 -9.45 17.71 12.62
C ARG A 26 -8.09 17.21 12.16
N LYS A 27 -7.57 16.22 12.89
CA LYS A 27 -6.38 15.47 12.47
C LYS A 27 -6.68 14.67 11.22
N PHE A 28 -5.65 14.40 10.43
CA PHE A 28 -5.78 13.69 9.17
C PHE A 28 -5.67 12.18 9.39
N VAL A 29 -6.45 11.41 8.63
CA VAL A 29 -6.33 9.96 8.53
C VAL A 29 -5.79 9.62 7.15
N VAL A 30 -5.03 8.52 7.10
CA VAL A 30 -4.51 7.95 5.87
C VAL A 30 -5.15 6.59 5.72
N THR A 31 -5.77 6.32 4.58
CA THR A 31 -6.22 4.99 4.17
C THR A 31 -5.59 4.65 2.81
N THR A 32 -5.89 3.46 2.27
CA THR A 32 -5.43 3.09 0.92
C THR A 32 -5.95 4.04 -0.16
N LYS A 33 -7.18 4.56 -0.01
CA LYS A 33 -7.87 5.40 -1.01
C LYS A 33 -8.17 6.83 -0.55
N TYR A 34 -7.83 7.19 0.69
CA TYR A 34 -8.17 8.51 1.27
C TYR A 34 -7.01 9.10 2.08
N LEU A 35 -6.78 10.39 1.89
CA LEU A 35 -5.95 11.23 2.75
C LEU A 35 -6.72 12.51 3.02
N GLY A 36 -7.02 12.77 4.28
CA GLY A 36 -7.79 13.95 4.66
C GLY A 36 -8.22 13.91 6.12
N PRO A 37 -9.00 14.90 6.58
CA PRO A 37 -9.43 14.96 7.97
C PRO A 37 -10.25 13.74 8.37
N ASP A 38 -10.14 13.35 9.63
CA ASP A 38 -10.96 12.28 10.18
C ASP A 38 -12.43 12.71 10.21
N ARG A 39 -13.23 12.07 9.35
CA ARG A 39 -14.68 12.35 9.23
C ARG A 39 -15.52 11.45 10.13
N ARG A 40 -14.92 10.52 10.87
CA ARG A 40 -15.65 9.54 11.66
C ARG A 40 -16.26 10.21 12.89
N LEU A 41 -17.54 9.91 13.14
CA LEU A 41 -18.29 10.41 14.30
C LEU A 41 -18.05 9.56 15.57
N ARG A 42 -17.60 8.32 15.42
CA ARG A 42 -17.25 7.41 16.52
C ARG A 42 -15.89 6.78 16.27
N SER A 43 -15.11 6.63 17.34
CA SER A 43 -13.88 5.83 17.32
C SER A 43 -14.23 4.38 16.99
N ARG A 44 -13.47 3.73 16.10
CA ARG A 44 -13.59 2.27 15.91
C ARG A 44 -13.25 1.57 17.22
N THR A 45 -13.93 0.46 17.51
CA THR A 45 -13.56 -0.46 18.59
C THR A 45 -12.13 -0.99 18.42
N THR A 46 -11.68 -1.10 17.17
CA THR A 46 -10.29 -1.42 16.81
C THR A 46 -9.47 -0.13 16.71
N VAL A 47 -8.47 0.02 17.57
CA VAL A 47 -7.47 1.09 17.48
C VAL A 47 -6.80 1.03 16.10
N ASP A 48 -6.84 2.14 15.36
CA ASP A 48 -6.08 2.25 14.11
C ASP A 48 -4.58 2.31 14.47
N GLU A 49 -3.83 1.26 14.16
CA GLU A 49 -2.41 1.08 14.55
C GLU A 49 -1.56 2.32 14.21
N LEU A 50 -1.86 2.98 13.09
CA LEU A 50 -1.11 4.13 12.59
C LEU A 50 -1.68 5.48 13.05
N GLY A 51 -2.89 5.49 13.62
CA GLY A 51 -3.52 6.68 14.15
C GLY A 51 -3.72 7.84 13.16
N THR A 52 -3.77 9.05 13.71
CA THR A 52 -4.06 10.29 12.99
C THR A 52 -2.85 11.23 12.95
N ILE A 53 -2.72 12.02 11.89
CA ILE A 53 -1.62 12.94 11.64
C ILE A 53 -2.06 14.38 11.91
N LEU A 54 -1.32 15.12 12.72
CA LEU A 54 -1.55 16.55 12.89
C LEU A 54 -0.89 17.33 11.75
N VAL A 55 -1.70 18.09 11.00
CA VAL A 55 -1.24 18.91 9.87
C VAL A 55 -1.28 20.39 10.26
N PRO A 56 -0.28 21.22 9.89
CA PRO A 56 -0.26 22.65 10.18
C PRO A 56 -1.55 23.34 9.75
N ASN A 57 -2.02 24.29 10.57
CA ASN A 57 -3.22 25.05 10.30
C ASN A 57 -2.87 26.46 9.82
N GLY A 58 -2.68 26.61 8.51
CA GLY A 58 -2.37 27.91 7.92
C GLY A 58 -3.48 28.95 8.10
N LEU A 59 -4.73 28.52 8.27
CA LEU A 59 -5.85 29.43 8.55
C LEU A 59 -5.69 30.06 9.93
N ARG A 60 -5.45 29.22 10.96
CA ARG A 60 -5.17 29.69 12.33
C ARG A 60 -3.96 30.60 12.43
N PHE A 61 -2.89 30.30 11.68
CA PHE A 61 -1.74 31.21 11.61
C PHE A 61 -2.14 32.58 11.04
N LYS A 62 -2.90 32.62 9.95
CA LYS A 62 -3.31 33.87 9.29
C LYS A 62 -4.31 34.69 10.12
N THR A 63 -5.21 34.04 10.86
CA THR A 63 -6.28 34.71 11.60
C THR A 63 -5.85 35.11 13.01
N MET A 64 -5.07 34.27 13.69
CA MET A 64 -4.70 34.46 15.11
C MET A 64 -3.22 34.81 15.32
N GLY A 65 -2.39 34.77 14.27
CA GLY A 65 -0.95 34.98 14.40
C GLY A 65 -0.21 33.82 15.11
N ASP A 66 -0.85 32.65 15.25
CA ASP A 66 -0.27 31.51 15.95
C ASP A 66 0.90 30.90 15.15
N GLU A 67 2.12 31.29 15.51
CA GLU A 67 3.36 30.80 14.89
C GLU A 67 3.51 29.27 14.98
N SER A 68 2.90 28.60 15.97
CA SER A 68 2.93 27.13 16.06
C SER A 68 2.10 26.44 14.95
N ALA A 69 1.13 27.15 14.39
CA ALA A 69 0.26 26.68 13.32
C ALA A 69 0.83 26.94 11.92
N LYS A 70 1.93 27.72 11.83
CA LYS A 70 2.55 28.15 10.59
C LYS A 70 3.01 26.98 9.71
N PRO A 71 2.60 26.94 8.43
CA PRO A 71 3.15 25.99 7.46
C PRO A 71 4.64 26.25 7.26
N ASN A 72 5.45 25.21 7.48
CA ASN A 72 6.89 25.23 7.23
C ASN A 72 7.24 24.07 6.30
N GLY A 73 7.96 24.34 5.21
CA GLY A 73 8.38 23.31 4.24
C GLY A 73 9.07 22.10 4.87
N ALA A 74 9.92 22.30 5.89
CA ALA A 74 10.58 21.19 6.59
C ALA A 74 9.61 20.35 7.43
N ARG A 75 8.56 20.97 8.01
CA ARG A 75 7.50 20.27 8.74
C ARG A 75 6.58 19.53 7.77
N LEU A 76 6.21 20.16 6.66
CA LEU A 76 5.41 19.54 5.61
C LEU A 76 6.09 18.33 4.99
N ARG A 77 7.41 18.40 4.70
CA ARG A 77 8.18 17.24 4.22
C ARG A 77 8.26 16.09 5.24
N ARG A 78 8.34 16.40 6.54
CA ARG A 78 8.28 15.37 7.60
C ARG A 78 6.91 14.71 7.64
N ILE A 79 5.85 15.49 7.56
CA ILE A 79 4.48 14.98 7.51
C ILE A 79 4.24 14.14 6.25
N GLY A 80 4.74 14.59 5.10
CA GLY A 80 4.70 13.83 3.84
C GLY A 80 5.29 12.44 4.01
N ARG A 81 6.50 12.33 4.57
CA ARG A 81 7.12 11.03 4.86
C ARG A 81 6.27 10.15 5.77
N VAL A 82 5.66 10.70 6.81
CA VAL A 82 4.74 9.92 7.69
C VAL A 82 3.51 9.45 6.92
N VAL A 83 2.96 10.28 6.03
CA VAL A 83 1.84 9.89 5.15
C VAL A 83 2.26 8.76 4.21
N ASP A 84 3.43 8.86 3.60
CA ASP A 84 3.95 7.86 2.68
C ASP A 84 4.22 6.53 3.39
N ASP A 85 4.81 6.58 4.59
CA ASP A 85 5.00 5.40 5.45
C ASP A 85 3.66 4.75 5.81
N HIS A 86 2.65 5.55 6.19
CA HIS A 86 1.31 5.03 6.48
C HIS A 86 0.65 4.39 5.27
N ARG A 87 0.76 5.02 4.09
CA ARG A 87 0.24 4.47 2.84
C ARG A 87 0.94 3.15 2.51
N LEU A 88 2.26 3.16 2.49
CA LEU A 88 3.07 1.98 2.19
C LEU A 88 2.70 0.81 3.10
N ARG A 89 2.58 1.06 4.40
CA ARG A 89 2.15 0.06 5.39
C ARG A 89 0.78 -0.54 5.05
N ARG A 90 -0.24 0.30 4.87
CA ARG A 90 -1.62 -0.16 4.61
C ARG A 90 -1.76 -0.90 3.29
N MET A 91 -1.05 -0.44 2.26
CA MET A 91 -1.02 -1.10 0.96
C MET A 91 -0.36 -2.47 1.04
N THR A 92 0.72 -2.59 1.80
CA THR A 92 1.40 -3.87 2.01
C THR A 92 0.50 -4.84 2.79
N VAL A 93 -0.25 -4.36 3.81
CA VAL A 93 -1.25 -5.18 4.52
C VAL A 93 -2.37 -5.64 3.58
N ARG A 94 -2.87 -4.76 2.70
CA ARG A 94 -3.90 -5.14 1.71
C ARG A 94 -3.38 -6.18 0.72
N LEU A 95 -2.14 -6.04 0.25
CA LEU A 95 -1.48 -7.02 -0.63
C LEU A 95 -1.38 -8.38 0.05
N GLU A 96 -0.88 -8.42 1.29
CA GLU A 96 -0.79 -9.66 2.07
C GLU A 96 -2.16 -10.34 2.20
N ALA A 97 -3.17 -9.59 2.64
CA ALA A 97 -4.51 -10.12 2.85
C ALA A 97 -5.15 -10.64 1.56
N LEU A 98 -5.11 -9.85 0.48
CA LEU A 98 -5.68 -10.23 -0.81
C LEU A 98 -4.98 -11.46 -1.40
N SER A 99 -3.65 -11.51 -1.29
CA SER A 99 -2.87 -12.67 -1.77
C SER A 99 -3.20 -13.93 -0.97
N GLY A 100 -3.36 -13.84 0.36
CA GLY A 100 -3.75 -14.99 1.19
C GLY A 100 -5.18 -15.47 0.93
N GLN A 101 -6.11 -14.55 0.61
CA GLN A 101 -7.47 -14.88 0.19
C GLN A 101 -7.46 -15.67 -1.12
N LEU A 102 -6.73 -15.18 -2.13
CA LEU A 102 -6.59 -15.86 -3.42
C LEU A 102 -5.87 -17.21 -3.30
N GLU A 103 -4.80 -17.28 -2.49
CA GLU A 103 -4.12 -18.55 -2.21
C GLU A 103 -5.11 -19.58 -1.65
N SER A 104 -5.89 -19.20 -0.64
CA SER A 104 -6.85 -20.11 0.02
C SER A 104 -7.93 -20.56 -0.96
N ALA A 105 -8.50 -19.65 -1.75
CA ALA A 105 -9.50 -19.95 -2.77
C ALA A 105 -8.98 -20.97 -3.80
N PHE A 106 -7.75 -20.81 -4.30
CA PHE A 106 -7.15 -21.74 -5.26
C PHE A 106 -6.73 -23.08 -4.65
N ARG A 107 -6.47 -23.15 -3.33
CA ARG A 107 -6.23 -24.43 -2.65
C ARG A 107 -7.51 -25.24 -2.49
N GLU A 108 -8.62 -24.55 -2.21
CA GLU A 108 -9.94 -25.18 -2.07
C GLU A 108 -10.52 -25.57 -3.42
N GLN A 109 -10.35 -24.72 -4.44
CA GLN A 109 -10.85 -24.93 -5.79
C GLN A 109 -9.77 -24.56 -6.81
N PRO A 110 -8.93 -25.52 -7.24
CA PRO A 110 -7.82 -25.28 -8.17
C PRO A 110 -8.24 -24.69 -9.53
N ASP A 111 -9.48 -24.98 -9.96
CA ASP A 111 -10.04 -24.48 -11.21
C ASP A 111 -10.82 -23.16 -11.05
N ALA A 112 -10.85 -22.60 -9.84
CA ALA A 112 -11.52 -21.33 -9.59
C ALA A 112 -10.88 -20.21 -10.40
N ARG A 113 -11.72 -19.29 -10.87
CA ARG A 113 -11.26 -18.07 -11.52
C ARG A 113 -11.28 -16.94 -10.50
N PRO A 114 -10.19 -16.17 -10.37
CA PRO A 114 -10.17 -15.03 -9.48
C PRO A 114 -11.12 -13.95 -10.00
N GLU A 115 -11.68 -13.16 -9.08
CA GLU A 115 -12.53 -12.05 -9.47
C GLU A 115 -11.73 -11.01 -10.27
N ALA A 116 -12.37 -10.40 -11.27
CA ALA A 116 -11.72 -9.41 -12.12
C ALA A 116 -11.31 -8.14 -11.35
N GLU A 117 -11.91 -7.86 -10.20
CA GLU A 117 -11.49 -6.77 -9.32
C GLU A 117 -10.19 -7.12 -8.59
N ASP A 118 -10.10 -8.31 -8.00
CA ASP A 118 -8.90 -8.79 -7.30
C ASP A 118 -7.68 -8.83 -8.22
N MET A 119 -7.87 -9.32 -9.46
CA MET A 119 -6.80 -9.37 -10.47
C MET A 119 -6.35 -8.00 -10.96
N ARG A 120 -7.21 -6.96 -10.87
CA ARG A 120 -6.81 -5.57 -11.14
C ARG A 120 -6.14 -4.93 -9.92
N GLU A 121 -6.59 -5.25 -8.72
CA GLU A 121 -6.08 -4.65 -7.48
C GLU A 121 -4.63 -5.09 -7.19
N LEU A 122 -4.27 -6.36 -7.40
CA LEU A 122 -2.91 -6.87 -7.16
C LEU A 122 -1.80 -6.05 -7.84
N PRO A 123 -1.80 -5.83 -9.18
CA PRO A 123 -0.77 -5.04 -9.84
C PRO A 123 -0.80 -3.56 -9.46
N GLU A 124 -1.99 -3.00 -9.15
CA GLU A 124 -2.11 -1.64 -8.63
C GLU A 124 -1.43 -1.48 -7.26
N LEU A 125 -1.63 -2.45 -6.36
CA LEU A 125 -0.99 -2.49 -5.05
C LEU A 125 0.52 -2.59 -5.19
N VAL A 126 1.02 -3.52 -6.01
CA VAL A 126 2.46 -3.72 -6.25
C VAL A 126 3.11 -2.46 -6.82
N SER A 127 2.46 -1.81 -7.79
CA SER A 127 2.98 -0.59 -8.42
C SER A 127 3.07 0.58 -7.44
N GLN A 128 2.04 0.78 -6.62
CA GLN A 128 2.01 1.84 -5.62
C GLN A 128 2.97 1.57 -4.45
N ILE A 129 3.10 0.32 -3.99
CA ILE A 129 4.13 -0.08 -3.02
C ILE A 129 5.52 0.24 -3.56
N ALA A 130 5.78 -0.11 -4.83
CA ALA A 130 7.06 0.17 -5.46
C ALA A 130 7.33 1.67 -5.55
N LEU A 131 6.33 2.50 -5.84
CA LEU A 131 6.48 3.96 -5.88
C LEU A 131 6.86 4.53 -4.50
N LEU A 132 6.10 4.17 -3.47
CA LEU A 132 6.26 4.73 -2.11
C LEU A 132 7.56 4.30 -1.44
N ALA A 133 8.07 3.10 -1.75
CA ALA A 133 9.26 2.58 -1.12
C ALA A 133 10.59 3.11 -1.71
N ARG A 134 10.57 3.77 -2.88
CA ARG A 134 11.79 4.37 -3.48
C ARG A 134 12.38 5.50 -2.63
N ASP A 135 11.55 6.20 -1.87
CA ASP A 135 11.96 7.34 -1.07
C ASP A 135 12.60 6.96 0.29
N GLY A 136 12.64 5.66 0.62
CA GLY A 136 13.04 5.16 1.95
C GLY A 136 14.52 4.77 2.14
N GLY A 137 15.35 4.77 1.09
CA GLY A 137 16.81 4.57 1.21
C GLY A 137 17.29 3.18 1.69
N ARG A 138 16.44 2.14 1.68
CA ARG A 138 16.80 0.79 2.15
C ARG A 138 17.07 -0.15 0.96
N MET A 139 18.35 -0.44 0.66
CA MET A 139 18.74 -1.31 -0.48
C MET A 139 18.04 -2.67 -0.48
N LYS A 140 17.91 -3.33 0.68
CA LYS A 140 17.23 -4.63 0.80
C LYS A 140 15.73 -4.57 0.43
N ALA A 141 15.08 -3.43 0.66
CA ALA A 141 13.68 -3.25 0.26
C ALA A 141 13.55 -3.09 -1.25
N ALA A 142 14.49 -2.40 -1.89
CA ALA A 142 14.49 -2.19 -3.34
C ALA A 142 14.62 -3.51 -4.12
N GLU A 143 15.52 -4.41 -3.70
CA GLU A 143 15.66 -5.74 -4.30
C GLU A 143 14.40 -6.59 -4.12
N LEU A 144 13.82 -6.57 -2.92
CA LEU A 144 12.59 -7.29 -2.62
C LEU A 144 11.42 -6.79 -3.48
N ILE A 145 11.31 -5.48 -3.69
CA ILE A 145 10.29 -4.86 -4.53
C ILE A 145 10.50 -5.20 -6.01
N ALA A 146 11.75 -5.16 -6.49
CA ALA A 146 12.05 -5.56 -7.87
C ALA A 146 11.65 -7.02 -8.11
N SER A 147 11.93 -7.91 -7.17
CA SER A 147 11.52 -9.30 -7.25
C SER A 147 10.00 -9.49 -7.15
N LEU A 148 9.32 -8.75 -6.26
CA LEU A 148 7.86 -8.72 -6.19
C LEU A 148 7.22 -8.31 -7.53
N ARG A 149 7.76 -7.27 -8.19
CA ARG A 149 7.29 -6.86 -9.52
C ARG A 149 7.47 -7.95 -10.57
N ALA A 150 8.61 -8.63 -10.57
CA ALA A 150 8.86 -9.74 -11.49
C ALA A 150 7.89 -10.91 -11.27
N VAL A 151 7.57 -11.23 -10.01
CA VAL A 151 6.55 -12.24 -9.69
C VAL A 151 5.17 -11.81 -10.17
N MET A 152 4.79 -10.54 -9.96
CA MET A 152 3.50 -10.03 -10.43
C MET A 152 3.39 -10.11 -11.96
N GLN A 153 4.43 -9.71 -12.70
CA GLN A 153 4.48 -9.86 -14.16
C GLN A 153 4.38 -11.33 -14.60
N ALA A 154 5.01 -12.24 -13.84
CA ALA A 154 4.90 -13.66 -14.12
C ALA A 154 3.46 -14.17 -13.94
N ILE A 155 2.71 -13.63 -12.98
CA ILE A 155 1.29 -13.94 -12.75
C ILE A 155 0.41 -13.40 -13.88
N GLU A 156 0.60 -12.14 -14.29
CA GLU A 156 -0.17 -11.52 -15.38
C GLU A 156 0.00 -12.27 -16.71
N GLY A 157 1.21 -12.79 -16.96
CA GLY A 157 1.53 -13.54 -18.18
C GLY A 157 1.41 -15.06 -18.05
N ALA A 158 0.76 -15.59 -17.01
CA ALA A 158 0.61 -17.03 -16.82
C ALA A 158 -0.62 -17.55 -17.56
N ALA A 159 -0.47 -18.67 -18.29
CA ALA A 159 -1.60 -19.35 -18.93
C ALA A 159 -2.52 -20.01 -17.91
N GLU A 160 -1.95 -20.50 -16.80
CA GLU A 160 -2.65 -21.09 -15.67
C GLU A 160 -2.16 -20.46 -14.37
N MET A 161 -3.08 -20.20 -13.45
CA MET A 161 -2.77 -19.64 -12.13
C MET A 161 -2.82 -20.76 -11.10
N HIS A 162 -1.93 -20.70 -10.11
CA HIS A 162 -1.86 -21.70 -9.03
C HIS A 162 -1.74 -21.01 -7.68
N ALA A 163 -2.23 -21.67 -6.62
CA ALA A 163 -2.17 -21.15 -5.25
C ALA A 163 -0.76 -20.67 -4.83
N ASN A 164 0.29 -21.39 -5.23
CA ASN A 164 1.68 -21.07 -4.89
C ASN A 164 2.13 -19.69 -5.40
N MET A 165 1.50 -19.17 -6.47
CA MET A 165 1.82 -17.85 -7.01
C MET A 165 1.32 -16.75 -6.08
N PHE A 166 0.11 -16.89 -5.54
CA PHE A 166 -0.45 -15.99 -4.54
C PHE A 166 0.21 -16.15 -3.17
N ALA A 167 0.55 -17.38 -2.79
CA ALA A 167 1.36 -17.67 -1.59
C ALA A 167 2.67 -16.86 -1.61
N LEU A 168 3.31 -16.79 -2.78
CA LEU A 168 4.55 -16.03 -2.95
C LEU A 168 4.32 -14.53 -2.74
N LEU A 169 3.28 -13.95 -3.36
CA LEU A 169 2.92 -12.53 -3.14
C LEU A 169 2.64 -12.23 -1.65
N GLN A 170 1.97 -13.14 -0.94
CA GLN A 170 1.72 -13.00 0.48
C GLN A 170 3.02 -12.96 1.29
N VAL A 171 3.96 -13.86 1.01
CA VAL A 171 5.28 -13.89 1.67
C VAL A 171 6.07 -12.59 1.40
N TYR A 172 5.98 -12.02 0.20
CA TYR A 172 6.54 -10.70 -0.09
C TYR A 172 5.91 -9.59 0.75
N GLY A 173 4.58 -9.60 0.89
CA GLY A 173 3.85 -8.69 1.77
C GLY A 173 4.36 -8.77 3.22
N GLN A 174 4.47 -9.99 3.76
CA GLN A 174 5.00 -10.24 5.11
C GLN A 174 6.44 -9.75 5.28
N ALA A 175 7.32 -10.04 4.32
CA ALA A 175 8.70 -9.59 4.33
C ALA A 175 8.80 -8.05 4.32
N LEU A 176 8.00 -7.37 3.51
CA LEU A 176 7.92 -5.91 3.47
C LEU A 176 7.43 -5.33 4.81
N LEU A 177 6.38 -5.92 5.40
CA LEU A 177 5.86 -5.49 6.71
C LEU A 177 6.88 -5.69 7.83
N ALA A 178 7.67 -6.76 7.79
CA ALA A 178 8.74 -7.04 8.73
C ALA A 178 9.89 -6.03 8.59
N LEU A 179 10.30 -5.70 7.35
CA LEU A 179 11.31 -4.68 7.07
C LEU A 179 10.87 -3.29 7.58
N GLN A 180 9.60 -2.95 7.44
CA GLN A 180 9.05 -1.68 7.95
C GLN A 180 9.10 -1.59 9.48
N ARG A 181 8.92 -2.71 10.19
CA ARG A 181 9.04 -2.78 11.66
C ARG A 181 10.49 -2.79 12.15
N GLY A 182 11.47 -2.95 11.25
CA GLY A 182 12.87 -3.13 11.63
C GLY A 182 13.17 -4.49 12.27
N ASP A 183 12.34 -5.50 12.00
CA ASP A 183 12.48 -6.83 12.59
C ASP A 183 13.70 -7.58 12.00
N LYS A 184 14.50 -8.23 12.85
CA LYS A 184 15.62 -9.08 12.39
C LYS A 184 15.11 -10.30 11.62
N ALA A 185 13.93 -10.83 11.98
CA ALA A 185 13.27 -11.92 11.25
C ALA A 185 12.91 -11.54 9.80
N ALA A 186 12.86 -10.24 9.49
CA ALA A 186 12.65 -9.76 8.12
C ALA A 186 13.72 -10.28 7.16
N SER A 187 14.97 -10.43 7.60
CA SER A 187 16.04 -10.91 6.72
C SER A 187 15.83 -12.37 6.30
N GLU A 188 15.32 -13.22 7.19
CA GLU A 188 15.01 -14.62 6.86
C GLU A 188 13.80 -14.75 5.94
N LEU A 189 12.74 -13.96 6.20
CA LEU A 189 11.56 -13.89 5.33
C LEU A 189 11.93 -13.38 3.93
N VAL A 190 12.78 -12.36 3.83
CA VAL A 190 13.32 -11.84 2.56
C VAL A 190 14.07 -12.94 1.81
N VAL A 191 14.99 -13.65 2.49
CA VAL A 191 15.75 -14.74 1.86
C VAL A 191 14.83 -15.87 1.39
N ARG A 192 13.80 -16.23 2.18
CA ARG A 192 12.81 -17.23 1.80
C ARG A 192 11.98 -16.78 0.58
N ALA A 193 11.49 -15.53 0.58
CA ALA A 193 10.72 -14.95 -0.52
C ALA A 193 11.53 -14.98 -1.83
N VAL A 194 12.75 -14.47 -1.79
CA VAL A 194 13.65 -14.39 -2.94
C VAL A 194 14.04 -15.77 -3.46
N ARG A 195 14.40 -16.73 -2.58
CA ARG A 195 14.71 -18.11 -3.00
C ARG A 195 13.52 -18.82 -3.63
N THR A 196 12.32 -18.59 -3.10
CA THR A 196 11.09 -19.21 -3.62
C THR A 196 10.74 -18.60 -4.99
N ALA A 197 10.86 -17.28 -5.14
CA ALA A 197 10.67 -16.60 -6.41
C ALA A 197 11.69 -17.04 -7.47
N ALA A 198 12.97 -17.20 -7.11
CA ALA A 198 14.00 -17.68 -8.02
C ALA A 198 13.69 -19.08 -8.58
N LYS A 199 13.07 -19.96 -7.79
CA LYS A 199 12.60 -21.27 -8.28
C LYS A 199 11.44 -21.13 -9.26
N VAL A 200 10.41 -20.36 -8.91
CA VAL A 200 9.22 -20.16 -9.76
C VAL A 200 9.59 -19.51 -11.10
N VAL A 201 10.44 -18.49 -11.10
CA VAL A 201 10.92 -17.81 -12.32
C VAL A 201 11.86 -18.72 -13.13
N GLY A 202 12.74 -19.48 -12.46
CA GLY A 202 13.66 -20.43 -13.09
C GLY A 202 12.96 -21.62 -13.76
N ASP A 203 11.83 -22.07 -13.20
CA ASP A 203 11.02 -23.14 -13.78
C ASP A 203 10.28 -22.68 -15.04
N ARG A 204 9.85 -21.41 -15.09
CA ARG A 204 9.25 -20.79 -16.28
C ARG A 204 10.25 -20.64 -17.43
N THR A 205 11.43 -20.08 -17.17
CA THR A 205 12.48 -19.90 -18.19
C THR A 205 12.93 -21.25 -18.77
N ARG A 206 12.99 -22.31 -17.97
CA ARG A 206 13.27 -23.67 -18.45
C ARG A 206 12.14 -24.24 -19.31
N ARG A 207 10.87 -24.02 -18.97
CA ARG A 207 9.73 -24.43 -19.80
C ARG A 207 9.71 -23.69 -21.14
N GLU A 208 9.92 -22.37 -21.14
CA GLU A 208 9.97 -21.56 -22.37
C GLU A 208 11.16 -21.95 -23.27
N SER A 209 12.34 -22.23 -22.68
CA SER A 209 13.52 -22.71 -23.43
C SER A 209 13.33 -24.12 -23.98
N GLY A 210 12.68 -25.02 -23.22
CA GLY A 210 12.39 -26.39 -23.67
C GLY A 210 11.35 -26.44 -24.80
N VAL A 211 10.36 -25.54 -24.80
CA VAL A 211 9.40 -25.38 -25.90
C VAL A 211 10.10 -24.85 -27.17
N MET A 212 11.00 -23.87 -27.04
CA MET A 212 11.77 -23.34 -28.17
C MET A 212 12.72 -24.39 -28.78
N VAL A 213 13.38 -25.22 -27.96
CA VAL A 213 14.25 -26.31 -28.44
C VAL A 213 13.43 -27.40 -29.13
N ASN A 214 12.27 -27.79 -28.60
CA ASN A 214 11.39 -28.77 -29.26
C ASN A 214 10.77 -28.25 -30.57
N ALA A 215 10.53 -26.94 -30.68
CA ALA A 215 10.10 -26.33 -31.94
C ALA A 215 11.21 -26.31 -33.00
N ALA A 216 12.46 -26.07 -32.58
CA ALA A 216 13.63 -26.06 -33.47
C ALA A 216 14.07 -27.46 -33.96
N ILE A 217 13.73 -28.53 -33.24
CA ILE A 217 14.04 -29.93 -33.62
C ILE A 217 12.98 -30.53 -34.57
N ARG A 218 11.88 -29.81 -34.85
CA ARG A 218 10.76 -30.26 -35.72
C ARG A 218 10.80 -29.68 -37.15
N ILE A 219 11.94 -29.20 -37.63
CA ILE A 219 12.16 -28.76 -39.03
C ILE A 219 13.14 -29.73 -39.68
#